data_AF-A0A0C3DPC5-F1
#
_entry.id   AF-A0A0C3DPC5-F1
#
_cell.length_a   1.000
_cell.length_b   1.000
_cell.length_c   1.000
_cell.angle_alpha   90.00
_cell.angle_beta   90.00
_cell.angle_gamma   90.00
#
_symmetry.space_group_name_H-M   'P 1'
#
loop_
_entity.id
_entity.type
_entity.pdbx_description
1 polymer ?
#
loop_
_entity_poly.entity_id
_entity_poly.type
_entity_poly.pdbx_seq_one_letter_code
_entity_poly.pdbx_strand_id
1 'polypeptide(L)' 'MERFNVIMESKRKVPLSAPFDAPQYAKQFIEIAKRSGRARDLRIMFPKKVQVMKRNKPVTQTVWQEYTQ' A
#
# COMPACT_ATOMS: atom_id res chain seq x y z
N MET A 1 -20.13 14.10 1.72
CA MET A 1 -18.71 13.86 2.06
C MET A 1 -18.23 12.46 1.66
N GLU A 2 -19.04 11.40 1.76
CA GLU A 2 -18.62 10.02 1.42
C GLU A 2 -18.13 9.82 -0.03
N ARG A 3 -18.74 10.47 -1.02
CA ARG A 3 -18.39 10.29 -2.44
C ARG A 3 -16.97 10.77 -2.78
N PHE A 4 -16.45 11.78 -2.06
CA PHE A 4 -15.06 12.23 -2.23
C PHE A 4 -14.06 11.25 -1.61
N ASN A 5 -14.39 10.64 -0.46
CA ASN A 5 -13.55 9.65 0.17
C ASN A 5 -13.38 8.41 -0.73
N VAL A 6 -14.45 7.92 -1.37
CA VAL A 6 -14.37 6.76 -2.28
C VAL A 6 -13.49 7.04 -3.52
N ILE A 7 -13.44 8.28 -3.99
CA ILE A 7 -12.59 8.71 -5.13
C ILE A 7 -11.13 8.87 -4.70
N MET A 8 -10.88 9.40 -3.49
CA MET A 8 -9.52 9.54 -2.92
C MET A 8 -8.95 8.20 -2.42
N GLU A 9 -9.83 7.28 -2.03
CA GLU A 9 -9.54 5.91 -1.64
C GLU A 9 -9.44 5.02 -2.89
N SER A 10 -8.64 5.46 -3.87
CA SER A 10 -8.39 4.68 -5.08
C SER A 10 -7.77 3.33 -4.67
N LYS A 11 -8.61 2.29 -4.60
CA LYS A 11 -8.28 0.91 -4.18
C LYS A 11 -7.29 0.20 -5.11
N ARG A 12 -6.73 0.88 -6.11
CA ARG A 12 -5.83 0.27 -7.09
C ARG A 12 -4.45 0.07 -6.47
N LYS A 13 -4.26 -1.11 -5.88
CA LYS A 13 -2.96 -1.61 -5.43
C LYS A 13 -2.23 -2.19 -6.64
N VAL A 14 -1.09 -1.61 -7.01
CA VAL A 14 -0.23 -2.15 -8.05
C VAL A 14 0.99 -2.77 -7.36
N PRO A 15 1.13 -4.11 -7.37
CA PRO A 15 2.34 -4.72 -6.84
C PRO A 15 3.53 -4.33 -7.72
N LEU A 16 4.66 -4.02 -7.10
CA LEU A 16 5.93 -3.94 -7.82
C LEU A 16 6.31 -5.35 -8.27
N SER A 17 6.94 -5.48 -9.43
CA SER A 17 7.49 -6.76 -9.85
C SER A 17 8.60 -7.17 -8.88
N ALA A 18 8.80 -8.48 -8.70
CA ALA A 18 9.76 -9.06 -7.75
C ALA A 18 11.16 -8.40 -7.71
N PRO A 19 11.82 -8.03 -8.83
CA PRO A 19 13.11 -7.35 -8.77
C PRO A 19 13.07 -5.93 -8.18
N PHE A 20 11.89 -5.33 -8.09
CA PHE A 20 11.67 -3.98 -7.56
C PHE A 20 10.93 -3.99 -6.20
N ASP A 21 10.86 -5.14 -5.52
CA ASP A 21 10.20 -5.28 -4.20
C ASP A 21 11.02 -4.67 -3.04
N ALA A 22 12.15 -4.02 -3.34
CA ALA A 22 12.92 -3.29 -2.33
C ALA A 22 12.32 -1.88 -2.07
N PRO A 23 12.30 -1.39 -0.82
CA PRO A 23 11.71 -0.09 -0.47
C PRO A 23 12.28 1.10 -1.24
N GLN A 24 13.54 1.01 -1.65
CA GLN A 24 14.25 2.04 -2.41
C GLN A 24 13.67 2.23 -3.82
N TYR A 25 13.23 1.16 -4.50
CA TYR A 25 12.59 1.26 -5.82
C TYR A 25 11.16 1.81 -5.72
N ALA A 26 10.43 1.44 -4.67
CA ALA A 26 9.10 1.98 -4.42
C ALA A 26 9.10 3.52 -4.28
N LYS A 27 10.14 4.09 -3.63
CA LYS A 27 10.30 5.55 -3.54
C LYS A 27 10.57 6.20 -4.88
N GLN A 28 11.52 5.67 -5.64
CA GLN A 28 11.86 6.19 -6.98
C GLN A 28 10.64 6.18 -7.91
N PHE A 29 9.85 5.10 -7.86
CA PHE A 29 8.61 5.00 -8.61
C PHE A 29 7.60 6.09 -8.22
N ILE A 30 7.40 6.31 -6.91
CA ILE A 30 6.50 7.36 -6.42
C ILE A 30 6.97 8.74 -6.87
N GLU A 31 8.27 9.02 -6.82
CA GLU A 31 8.83 10.29 -7.25
C GLU A 31 8.60 10.55 -8.75
N ILE A 32 8.87 9.55 -9.60
CA ILE A 32 8.62 9.62 -11.04
C ILE A 32 7.13 9.80 -11.33
N ALA A 33 6.27 9.04 -10.64
CA ALA A 33 4.83 9.10 -10.82
C ALA A 33 4.24 10.46 -10.40
N LYS A 34 4.74 11.04 -9.29
CA LYS A 34 4.40 12.40 -8.85
C LYS A 34 4.86 13.44 -9.87
N ARG A 35 6.11 13.35 -10.35
CA ARG A 35 6.65 14.26 -11.38
C ARG A 35 5.86 14.19 -12.68
N SER A 36 5.32 13.03 -13.05
CA SER A 36 4.48 12.88 -14.25
C SER A 36 3.08 13.50 -14.14
N GLY A 37 2.67 13.97 -12.95
CA GLY A 37 1.35 14.54 -12.69
C GLY A 37 0.20 13.54 -12.69
N ARG A 38 0.45 12.25 -12.94
CA ARG A 38 -0.57 11.20 -13.04
C ARG A 38 -1.10 10.72 -11.69
N ALA A 39 -0.33 10.87 -10.62
CA ALA A 39 -0.71 10.44 -9.28
C ALA A 39 -0.26 11.47 -8.25
N ARG A 40 -1.20 11.92 -7.40
CA ARG A 40 -0.96 12.89 -6.32
C ARG A 40 -0.60 12.21 -5.00
N ASP A 41 -1.37 11.17 -4.65
CA ASP A 41 -1.30 10.52 -3.33
C ASP A 41 -0.93 9.03 -3.43
N LEU A 42 0.34 8.76 -3.72
CA LEU A 42 0.87 7.39 -3.68
C LEU A 42 1.48 7.08 -2.32
N ARG A 43 1.20 5.88 -1.81
CA ARG A 43 1.73 5.35 -0.55
C ARG A 43 2.43 4.02 -0.78
N ILE A 44 3.52 3.79 -0.06
CA ILE A 44 4.21 2.50 -0.08
C ILE A 44 3.50 1.60 0.93
N MET A 45 3.05 0.44 0.48
CA MET A 45 2.38 -0.56 1.31
C MET A 45 3.21 -1.84 1.30
N PHE A 46 3.34 -2.50 2.44
CA PHE A 46 3.99 -3.81 2.54
C PHE A 46 3.09 -4.83 3.25
N PRO A 47 3.14 -6.11 2.86
CA PRO A 47 2.39 -7.15 3.53
C PRO A 47 3.06 -7.52 4.86
N LYS A 48 2.31 -7.47 5.96
CA LYS A 48 2.74 -7.91 7.28
C LYS A 48 1.84 -9.04 7.76
N LYS A 49 2.44 -10.14 8.21
CA LYS A 49 1.70 -11.22 8.89
C LYS A 49 1.45 -10.77 10.33
N VAL A 50 0.19 -10.69 10.71
CA VAL A 50 -0.24 -10.39 12.08
C VAL A 50 -1.07 -11.54 12.60
N GLN A 51 -1.00 -11.78 13.91
CA GLN A 51 -1.92 -12.69 14.56
C GLN A 51 -3.17 -11.90 14.96
N VAL A 52 -4.32 -12.35 14.47
CA VAL A 52 -5.63 -11.79 14.82
C VAL A 52 -6.45 -12.88 15.50
N MET A 53 -7.21 -12.49 16.52
CA MET A 53 -8.19 -13.39 17.12
C MET A 53 -9.44 -13.41 16.26
N LYS A 54 -9.76 -14.57 15.68
CA LYS A 54 -11.00 -14.79 14.95
C LYS A 54 -11.78 -15.91 15.62
N ARG A 55 -12.97 -15.62 16.13
CA ARG A 55 -13.81 -16.60 16.88
C ARG A 55 -13.02 -17.29 18.01
N ASN A 56 -12.30 -16.51 18.82
CA ASN A 56 -11.42 -16.98 19.91
C ASN A 56 -10.28 -17.93 19.51
N LYS A 57 -9.91 -17.99 18.22
CA LYS A 57 -8.75 -18.75 17.75
C LYS A 57 -7.70 -17.78 17.17
N PRO A 58 -6.41 -17.94 17.48
CA PRO A 58 -5.36 -17.16 16.85
C PRO A 58 -5.22 -17.59 15.39
N VAL A 59 -5.35 -16.64 14.47
CA VAL A 59 -5.21 -16.86 13.03
C VAL A 59 -4.16 -15.90 12.50
N THR A 60 -3.25 -16.41 11.67
CA THR A 60 -2.30 -15.58 10.93
C THR A 60 -3.02 -14.94 9.75
N GLN A 61 -3.11 -13.62 9.75
CA GLN A 61 -3.67 -12.83 8.65
C GLN A 61 -2.60 -11.93 8.04
N THR A 62 -2.58 -11.82 6.71
CA THR A 62 -1.77 -10.82 6.02
C THR A 62 -2.53 -9.50 5.98
N VAL A 63 -1.98 -8.48 6.61
CA VAL A 63 -2.46 -7.10 6.55
C VAL A 63 -1.48 -6.24 5.77
N TRP A 64 -1.99 -5.27 5.02
CA TRP A 64 -1.15 -4.32 4.31
C TRP A 64 -0.92 -3.12 5.22
N GLN A 65 0.35 -2.85 5.56
CA GLN A 65 0.73 -1.73 6.39
C GLN A 65 1.44 -0.68 5.54
N GLU A 66 1.18 0.60 5.83
CA GLU A 66 1.90 1.71 5.19
C GLU A 66 3.34 1.77 5.71
N TYR A 67 4.30 1.90 4.79
CA TYR A 67 5.71 2.07 5.13
C TYR A 67 5.95 3.55 5.47
N THR A 68 6.01 3.84 6.77
CA THR A 68 6.45 5.13 7.31
C THR A 68 7.95 5.06 7.54
N GLN A 69 8.71 5.96 6.92
CA GLN A 69 10.14 6.12 7.17
C GLN A 69 10.41 7.04 8.34
#